data_AF-A0A958EMG3-F1
#
_entry.id   AF-A0A958EMG3-F1
#
_cell.length_a   1.000
_cell.length_b   1.000
_cell.length_c   1.000
_cell.angle_alpha   90.00
_cell.angle_beta   90.00
_cell.angle_gamma   90.00
#
_symmetry.space_group_name_H-M   'P 1'
#
loop_
_entity.id
_entity.type
_entity.pdbx_description
1 polymer ?
#
loop_
_entity_poly.entity_id
_entity_poly.type
_entity_poly.pdbx_seq_one_letter_code
_entity_poly.pdbx_strand_id
1 'polypeptide(L)'
;MSNLKYLLFGAWFGLILIKSEAASWFRIQEMFMFESFHMYGIMVSAIATAMLSLLIIRKLQLKTISGEKPELVAKEFNKGTVIGALLFGCGWALTGACPGPLFVQIGAGYWIVLITFSFALIGTWTYAFFKEKLPH
;
A
#
# COMPACT_ATOMS: atom_id res chain seq x y z
N MET A 1 -17.24 -13.57 -14.83
CA MET A 1 -16.78 -12.25 -15.33
C MET A 1 -16.64 -11.16 -14.24
N SER A 2 -16.72 -11.49 -12.94
CA SER A 2 -16.58 -10.50 -11.85
C SER A 2 -15.16 -9.91 -11.75
N ASN A 3 -14.14 -10.71 -12.08
CA ASN A 3 -12.74 -10.35 -11.83
C ASN A 3 -12.09 -9.45 -12.89
N LEU A 4 -12.71 -9.28 -14.06
CA LEU A 4 -12.17 -8.45 -15.14
C LEU A 4 -12.14 -6.96 -14.74
N LYS A 5 -13.11 -6.51 -13.94
CA LYS A 5 -13.13 -5.13 -13.41
C LYS A 5 -11.92 -4.86 -12.53
N TYR A 6 -11.56 -5.81 -11.64
CA TYR A 6 -10.38 -5.68 -10.78
C TYR A 6 -9.08 -5.70 -11.60
N LEU A 7 -9.01 -6.52 -12.65
CA LEU A 7 -7.85 -6.54 -13.56
C LEU A 7 -7.66 -5.17 -14.24
N LEU A 8 -8.74 -4.56 -14.74
CA LEU A 8 -8.68 -3.24 -15.38
C LEU A 8 -8.26 -2.14 -14.39
N PHE A 9 -8.82 -2.12 -13.18
CA PHE A 9 -8.41 -1.17 -12.14
C PHE A 9 -6.95 -1.38 -11.71
N GLY A 10 -6.50 -2.64 -11.58
CA GLY A 10 -5.12 -2.97 -11.25
C GLY A 10 -4.13 -2.56 -12.35
N ALA A 11 -4.46 -2.81 -13.61
CA ALA A 11 -3.65 -2.38 -14.76
C ALA A 11 -3.56 -0.85 -14.85
N TRP A 12 -4.69 -0.16 -14.63
CA TRP A 12 -4.72 1.31 -14.60
C TRP A 12 -3.88 1.88 -13.46
N PHE A 13 -3.97 1.29 -12.26
CA PHE A 13 -3.15 1.66 -11.11
C PHE A 13 -1.66 1.45 -11.37
N GLY A 14 -1.28 0.32 -11.95
CA GLY A 14 0.11 0.05 -12.34
C GLY A 14 0.64 1.05 -13.37
N LEU A 15 -0.17 1.39 -14.38
CA LEU A 15 0.20 2.39 -15.38
C LEU A 15 0.44 3.77 -14.78
N ILE A 16 -0.41 4.21 -13.85
CA ILE A 16 -0.23 5.47 -13.11
C ILE A 16 1.07 5.44 -12.31
N LEU A 17 1.37 4.34 -11.60
CA LEU A 17 2.58 4.22 -10.78
C LEU A 17 3.88 4.23 -11.60
N ILE A 18 3.87 3.66 -12.81
CA ILE A 18 5.01 3.75 -13.73
C ILE A 18 5.14 5.17 -14.25
N LYS A 19 4.03 5.79 -14.69
CA LYS A 19 4.01 7.15 -15.23
C LYS A 19 4.39 8.22 -14.21
N SER A 20 4.08 8.02 -12.94
CA SER A 20 4.42 8.95 -11.86
C SER A 20 5.84 8.74 -11.31
N GLU A 21 6.61 7.80 -11.86
CA GLU A 21 7.95 7.39 -11.39
C GLU A 21 7.99 6.95 -9.92
N ALA A 22 6.83 6.84 -9.26
CA ALA A 22 6.66 6.43 -7.87
C ALA A 22 7.02 4.94 -7.66
N ALA A 23 7.17 4.19 -8.76
CA ALA A 23 7.70 2.83 -8.74
C ALA A 23 9.24 2.76 -8.74
N SER A 24 9.95 3.86 -8.95
CA SER A 24 11.43 3.84 -9.02
C SER A 24 12.05 3.84 -7.62
N TRP A 25 13.05 2.97 -7.44
CA TRP A 25 13.80 2.85 -6.18
C TRP A 25 14.53 4.15 -5.81
N PHE A 26 15.06 4.85 -6.82
CA PHE A 26 15.80 6.10 -6.65
C PHE A 26 14.95 7.21 -6.03
N ARG A 27 13.69 7.35 -6.45
CA ARG A 27 12.77 8.37 -5.92
C ARG A 27 12.37 8.11 -4.47
N ILE A 28 12.26 6.83 -4.08
CA ILE A 28 11.97 6.46 -2.68
C ILE A 28 13.17 6.80 -1.78
N GLN A 29 14.40 6.58 -2.25
CA GLN A 29 15.61 7.00 -1.52
C GLN A 29 15.72 8.53 -1.41
N GLU A 30 15.45 9.28 -2.48
CA GLU A 30 15.38 10.76 -2.44
C GLU A 30 14.36 11.29 -1.43
N MET A 31 13.23 10.59 -1.27
CA MET A 31 12.21 10.96 -0.29
C MET A 31 12.75 10.83 1.13
N PHE A 32 13.42 9.72 1.47
CA PHE A 32 14.03 9.54 2.80
C PHE A 32 15.24 10.45 3.04
N MET A 33 15.89 10.93 1.97
CA MET A 33 16.98 11.90 2.03
C MET A 33 16.49 13.37 2.07
N PHE A 34 15.17 13.60 2.08
CA PHE A 34 14.52 14.92 2.06
C PHE A 34 14.84 15.80 0.84
N GLU A 35 15.31 15.21 -0.26
CA GLU A 35 15.75 15.92 -1.46
C GLU A 35 14.58 16.27 -2.39
N SER A 36 13.48 15.48 -2.40
CA SER A 36 12.38 15.69 -3.34
C SER A 36 10.99 15.85 -2.69
N PHE A 37 10.42 17.05 -2.79
CA PHE A 37 9.03 17.35 -2.39
C PHE A 37 7.98 16.65 -3.26
N HIS A 38 8.38 16.09 -4.40
CA HIS A 38 7.47 15.48 -5.37
C HIS A 38 6.74 14.26 -4.79
N MET A 39 7.46 13.33 -4.13
CA MET A 39 6.82 12.14 -3.55
C MET A 39 5.93 12.47 -2.35
N TYR A 40 6.36 13.40 -1.49
CA TYR A 40 5.53 13.89 -0.39
C TYR A 40 4.23 14.53 -0.89
N GLY A 41 4.31 15.32 -1.97
CA GLY A 41 3.14 15.91 -2.61
C GLY A 41 2.15 14.86 -3.15
N ILE A 42 2.65 13.79 -3.79
CA ILE A 42 1.82 12.69 -4.27
C ILE A 42 1.15 11.96 -3.09
N MET A 43 1.89 11.65 -2.02
CA MET A 43 1.32 10.96 -0.86
C MET A 43 0.24 11.79 -0.16
N VAL A 44 0.52 13.07 0.11
CA VAL A 44 -0.43 13.96 0.80
C VAL A 44 -1.68 14.20 -0.05
N SER A 45 -1.53 14.40 -1.36
CA SER A 45 -2.68 14.55 -2.27
C SER A 45 -3.51 13.27 -2.38
N ALA A 46 -2.88 12.10 -2.42
CA ALA A 46 -3.57 10.81 -2.40
C ALA A 46 -4.36 10.61 -1.08
N ILE A 47 -3.77 10.96 0.06
CA ILE A 47 -4.44 10.87 1.36
C ILE A 47 -5.61 11.87 1.44
N ALA A 48 -5.41 13.10 0.99
CA ALA A 48 -6.45 14.13 0.99
C ALA A 48 -7.63 13.75 0.09
N THR A 49 -7.36 13.25 -1.12
CA THR A 49 -8.39 12.78 -2.06
C THR A 49 -9.15 11.56 -1.52
N ALA A 50 -8.45 10.60 -0.89
CA ALA A 50 -9.09 9.46 -0.24
C ALA A 50 -9.98 9.91 0.93
N MET A 51 -9.50 10.82 1.78
CA MET A 51 -10.26 11.38 2.90
C MET A 51 -11.53 12.10 2.40
N LEU A 52 -11.39 12.99 1.40
CA LEU A 52 -12.51 13.72 0.84
C LEU A 52 -13.54 12.77 0.21
N SER A 53 -13.08 11.76 -0.53
CA SER A 53 -13.95 10.74 -1.14
C SER A 53 -14.73 9.97 -0.07
N LEU A 54 -14.07 9.52 1.01
CA LEU A 54 -14.72 8.82 2.11
C LEU A 54 -15.73 9.71 2.85
N LEU A 55 -15.43 11.00 3.03
CA LEU A 55 -16.34 11.96 3.65
C LEU A 55 -17.60 12.19 2.80
N ILE A 56 -17.45 12.30 1.48
CA ILE A 56 -18.57 12.43 0.53
C ILE A 56 -19.43 11.17 0.55
N ILE A 57 -18.81 9.99 0.49
CA ILE A 57 -19.51 8.70 0.55
C ILE A 57 -20.29 8.55 1.86
N ARG A 58 -19.71 8.96 2.99
CA ARG A 58 -20.40 8.98 4.30
C ARG A 58 -21.59 9.92 4.31
N LYS A 59 -21.44 11.14 3.81
CA LYS A 59 -22.51 12.16 3.80
C LYS A 59 -23.67 11.79 2.88
N LEU A 60 -23.38 11.20 1.73
CA LEU A 60 -24.38 10.85 0.72
C LEU A 60 -24.96 9.44 0.90
N GLN A 61 -24.51 8.67 1.92
CA GLN A 61 -24.92 7.27 2.16
C GLN A 61 -24.87 6.43 0.87
N LEU A 62 -23.86 6.67 0.03
CA LEU A 62 -23.74 6.01 -1.27
C LEU A 62 -23.53 4.51 -1.05
N LYS A 63 -24.41 3.71 -1.65
CA LYS A 63 -24.31 2.25 -1.64
C LYS A 63 -23.08 1.82 -2.43
N THR A 64 -22.33 0.86 -1.91
CA THR A 64 -21.28 0.19 -2.67
C THR A 64 -21.88 -0.51 -3.91
N ILE A 65 -21.04 -0.91 -4.86
CA ILE A 65 -21.46 -1.66 -6.08
C ILE A 65 -22.30 -2.92 -5.75
N SER A 66 -22.22 -3.43 -4.51
CA SER A 66 -22.99 -4.56 -3.99
C SER A 66 -24.22 -4.19 -3.13
N GLY A 67 -24.56 -2.90 -2.99
CA GLY A 67 -25.76 -2.45 -2.27
C GLY A 67 -25.60 -2.26 -0.76
N GLU A 68 -24.43 -2.60 -0.19
CA GLU A 68 -24.15 -2.49 1.24
C GLU A 68 -23.62 -1.10 1.60
N LYS A 69 -23.98 -0.63 2.81
CA LYS A 69 -23.40 0.58 3.38
C LYS A 69 -21.90 0.33 3.60
N PRO A 70 -21.02 1.30 3.30
CA PRO A 70 -19.61 1.17 3.64
C PRO A 70 -19.45 1.20 5.16
N GLU A 71 -19.54 0.03 5.79
CA GLU A 71 -19.12 -0.17 7.17
C GLU A 71 -17.60 -0.07 7.21
N LEU A 72 -17.13 1.12 7.54
CA LEU A 72 -15.74 1.36 7.86
C LEU A 72 -15.50 0.70 9.22
N VAL A 73 -15.18 -0.59 9.20
CA VAL A 73 -14.73 -1.32 10.38
C VAL A 73 -13.51 -0.58 10.92
N ALA A 74 -13.68 0.07 12.06
CA ALA A 74 -12.59 0.74 12.74
C ALA A 74 -11.56 -0.32 13.07
N LYS A 75 -10.34 -0.16 12.53
CA LYS A 75 -9.24 -1.05 12.87
C LYS A 75 -8.92 -0.83 14.34
N GLU A 76 -9.10 -1.86 15.16
CA GLU A 76 -8.79 -1.79 16.58
C GLU A 76 -7.30 -1.44 16.74
N PHE A 77 -7.04 -0.32 17.41
CA PHE A 77 -5.69 0.13 17.66
C PHE A 77 -5.12 -0.71 18.79
N ASN A 78 -4.14 -1.54 18.48
CA ASN A 78 -3.52 -2.39 19.48
C ASN A 78 -2.01 -2.21 19.59
N LYS A 79 -1.43 -2.56 20.74
CA LYS A 79 0.00 -2.31 21.02
C LYS A 79 0.90 -2.99 19.99
N GLY A 80 0.50 -4.17 19.49
CA GLY A 80 1.18 -4.85 18.39
C GLY A 80 1.21 -4.05 17.08
N THR A 81 0.28 -3.14 16.85
CA THR A 81 0.22 -2.30 15.62
C THR A 81 1.38 -1.29 15.59
N VAL A 82 1.79 -0.75 16.73
CA VAL A 82 2.91 0.20 16.81
C VAL A 82 4.22 -0.50 16.47
N ILE A 83 4.45 -1.67 17.07
CA ILE A 83 5.65 -2.49 16.81
C ILE A 83 5.68 -2.94 15.35
N GLY A 84 4.54 -3.41 14.83
CA GLY A 84 4.41 -3.81 13.42
C GLY A 84 4.64 -2.65 12.46
N ALA A 85 4.11 -1.46 12.75
CA ALA A 85 4.31 -0.27 11.93
C ALA A 85 5.78 0.18 11.91
N LEU A 86 6.47 0.11 13.05
CA LEU A 86 7.91 0.40 13.13
C LEU A 86 8.73 -0.60 12.30
N LEU A 87 8.50 -1.91 12.48
CA LEU A 87 9.19 -2.94 11.72
C LEU A 87 8.95 -2.82 10.22
N PHE A 88 7.70 -2.55 9.82
CA PHE A 88 7.35 -2.33 8.42
C PHE A 88 8.01 -1.06 7.86
N GLY A 89 8.02 0.04 8.62
CA GLY A 89 8.69 1.28 8.24
C GLY A 89 10.20 1.11 8.06
N CYS A 90 10.86 0.43 9.00
CA CYS A 90 12.28 0.10 8.89
C CYS A 90 12.56 -0.79 7.66
N GLY A 91 11.73 -1.82 7.44
CA GLY A 91 11.86 -2.68 6.26
C GLY A 91 11.68 -1.91 4.95
N TRP A 92 10.72 -1.00 4.89
CA TRP A 92 10.51 -0.13 3.72
C TRP A 92 11.70 0.82 3.48
N ALA A 93 12.24 1.44 4.53
CA ALA A 93 13.42 2.31 4.42
C ALA A 93 14.66 1.55 3.93
N LEU A 94 14.88 0.32 4.41
CA LEU A 94 16.01 -0.51 4.00
C LEU A 94 15.87 -1.05 2.58
N THR A 95 14.68 -1.50 2.19
CA THR A 95 14.45 -2.12 0.88
C THR A 95 14.16 -1.09 -0.21
N GLY A 96 13.76 0.13 0.15
CA GLY A 96 13.33 1.16 -0.79
C GLY A 96 12.12 0.74 -1.63
N ALA A 97 11.32 -0.22 -1.16
CA ALA A 97 10.18 -0.75 -1.88
C ALA A 97 8.97 -0.87 -0.95
N CYS A 98 7.85 -0.26 -1.33
CA CYS A 98 6.57 -0.44 -0.66
C CYS A 98 5.70 -1.46 -1.45
N PRO A 99 4.65 -2.04 -0.85
CA PRO A 99 3.87 -3.10 -1.49
C PRO A 99 3.35 -2.72 -2.88
N GLY A 100 2.97 -1.46 -3.12
CA GLY A 100 2.52 -1.01 -4.45
C GLY A 100 3.61 -1.13 -5.53
N PRO A 101 4.75 -0.43 -5.39
CA PRO A 101 5.91 -0.55 -6.26
C PRO A 101 6.47 -1.97 -6.38
N LEU A 102 6.42 -2.82 -5.34
CA LEU A 102 6.86 -4.21 -5.46
C LEU A 102 6.13 -4.93 -6.60
N PHE A 103 4.80 -4.84 -6.66
CA PHE A 103 4.03 -5.47 -7.74
C PHE A 103 4.30 -4.85 -9.12
N VAL A 104 4.47 -3.52 -9.17
CA VAL A 104 4.73 -2.80 -10.42
C VAL A 104 6.13 -3.08 -10.96
N GLN A 105 7.15 -3.11 -10.10
CA GLN A 105 8.53 -3.40 -10.50
C GLN A 105 8.69 -4.84 -10.97
N ILE A 106 7.98 -5.81 -10.36
CA ILE A 106 7.90 -7.19 -10.88
C ILE A 106 7.29 -7.18 -12.28
N GLY A 107 6.19 -6.44 -12.49
CA GLY A 107 5.56 -6.28 -13.80
C GLY A 107 6.44 -5.56 -14.84
N ALA A 108 7.35 -4.69 -14.39
CA ALA A 108 8.31 -3.99 -15.22
C ALA A 108 9.59 -4.80 -15.54
N GLY A 109 9.72 -6.04 -15.01
CA GLY A 109 10.83 -6.94 -15.32
C GLY A 109 12.04 -6.86 -14.37
N TYR A 110 11.92 -6.21 -13.21
CA TYR A 110 12.99 -6.17 -12.20
C TYR A 110 13.01 -7.46 -11.38
N TRP A 111 13.78 -8.46 -11.83
CA TRP A 111 13.87 -9.77 -11.18
C TRP A 111 14.40 -9.73 -9.74
N ILE A 112 15.24 -8.75 -9.39
CA ILE A 112 15.78 -8.60 -8.03
C ILE A 112 14.67 -8.39 -6.98
N VAL A 113 13.54 -7.81 -7.39
CA VAL A 113 12.40 -7.50 -6.53
C VAL A 113 11.66 -8.75 -6.10
N LEU A 114 11.76 -9.85 -6.86
CA LEU A 114 11.18 -11.13 -6.47
C LEU A 114 11.80 -11.68 -5.19
N ILE A 115 13.07 -11.38 -4.93
CA ILE A 115 13.75 -11.78 -3.69
C ILE A 115 13.08 -11.04 -2.51
N THR A 116 12.99 -9.71 -2.58
CA THR A 116 12.31 -8.88 -1.56
C THR A 116 10.86 -9.30 -1.36
N PHE A 117 10.15 -9.58 -2.44
CA PHE A 117 8.77 -10.07 -2.41
C PHE A 117 8.65 -11.43 -1.71
N SER A 118 9.58 -12.35 -1.98
CA SER A 118 9.60 -13.68 -1.35
C SER A 118 9.85 -13.57 0.15
N PHE A 119 10.79 -12.73 0.59
CA PHE A 119 11.00 -12.45 2.01
C PHE A 119 9.80 -11.76 2.66
N ALA A 120 9.11 -10.86 1.95
CA ALA A 120 7.87 -10.25 2.44
C ALA A 120 6.75 -11.29 2.61
N LEU A 121 6.63 -12.26 1.69
CA LEU A 121 5.68 -13.37 1.81
C LEU A 121 6.03 -14.27 3.00
N ILE A 122 7.29 -14.65 3.16
CA ILE A 122 7.75 -15.45 4.29
C ILE A 122 7.47 -14.70 5.60
N GLY A 123 7.80 -13.41 5.68
CA GLY A 123 7.57 -12.59 6.86
C GLY A 123 6.08 -12.48 7.23
N THR A 124 5.20 -12.27 6.25
CA THR A 124 3.75 -12.24 6.50
C THR A 124 3.20 -13.60 6.91
N TRP A 125 3.72 -14.69 6.36
CA TRP A 125 3.34 -16.05 6.74
C TRP A 125 3.81 -16.40 8.16
N THR A 126 5.04 -16.07 8.52
CA THR A 126 5.55 -16.23 9.88
C THR A 126 4.74 -15.41 10.88
N TYR A 127 4.40 -14.17 10.54
CA TYR A 127 3.52 -13.34 11.37
C TYR A 127 2.13 -13.96 11.52
N ALA A 128 1.53 -14.46 10.43
CA ALA A 128 0.23 -15.13 10.48
C ALA A 128 0.25 -16.37 11.37
N PHE A 129 1.33 -17.15 11.35
CA PHE A 129 1.51 -18.32 12.20
C PHE A 129 1.68 -17.95 13.68
N PHE A 130 2.44 -16.89 13.99
CA PHE A 130 2.63 -16.42 15.37
C PHE A 130 1.52 -15.49 15.87
N LYS A 131 0.55 -15.15 15.02
CA LYS A 131 -0.54 -14.23 15.34
C LYS A 131 -1.31 -14.66 16.59
N GLU A 132 -1.53 -15.97 16.78
CA GLU A 132 -2.23 -16.51 17.96
C GLU A 132 -1.44 -16.36 19.27
N LYS A 133 -0.13 -16.16 19.21
CA LYS A 133 0.76 -16.01 20.38
C LYS A 133 1.20 -14.58 20.65
N LEU A 134 0.87 -13.63 19.77
CA LEU A 134 1.24 -12.24 19.94
C LEU A 134 0.17 -11.52 20.76
N PRO A 135 0.57 -10.75 21.79
CA PRO A 135 -0.38 -9.91 22.50
C PRO A 135 -0.93 -8.93 21.47
N HIS A 136 -2.24 -9.05 21.21
CA HIS A 136 -2.94 -8.02 20.48
C HIS A 136 -2.74 -6.75 21.30
#